data_AF-A0A7S1URR9-F1
#
_entry.id   AF-A0A7S1URR9-F1
#
_cell.length_a   1.000
_cell.length_b   1.000
_cell.length_c   1.000
_cell.angle_alpha   90.00
_cell.angle_beta   90.00
_cell.angle_gamma   90.00
#
_symmetry.space_group_name_H-M   'P 1'
#
loop_
_entity.id
_entity.type
_entity.pdbx_description
1 polymer ?
#
loop_
_entity_poly.entity_id
_entity_poly.type
_entity_poly.pdbx_seq_one_letter_code
_entity_poly.pdbx_strand_id
1 'polypeptide(L)'
;EKLRKVLCDRDPAVMGASLNVIETMSQEEPQVYKDLIPSLVSILKQIGDHRLPSEFDYHRIPAPWMQMKLVRILGILGRNDANASNGMYEILADTMKKADIGINAGYAVVYECIRTIVQIYPNATLLDAAGDAISRFIQSKAHNLKYLGVTGLALIVETHPQYAAAHQMAVMDCLEDADETLQRKTLDLLYRMTNPVNVEFITEKLLQFLRGTTDQFLKQVLTTRICSVSERYAPNNAWYIRTITELFEISGDMVKGEVAQNLMSMIAEGTGESEEAD
;
A
#
# COMPACT_ATOMS: atom_id res chain seq x y z
N GLU A 1 -9.63 30.41 -15.02
CA GLU A 1 -10.97 30.67 -15.59
C GLU A 1 -11.32 29.79 -16.79
N LYS A 2 -10.52 29.78 -17.88
CA LYS A 2 -10.77 28.91 -19.06
C LYS A 2 -10.89 27.42 -18.70
N LEU A 3 -9.99 26.88 -17.87
CA LEU A 3 -10.04 25.48 -17.40
C LEU A 3 -11.33 25.14 -16.64
N ARG A 4 -11.83 26.06 -15.81
CA ARG A 4 -13.08 25.88 -15.06
C ARG A 4 -14.27 25.71 -16.00
N LYS A 5 -14.28 26.49 -17.08
CA LYS A 5 -15.32 26.42 -18.10
C LYS A 5 -15.31 25.09 -18.85
N VAL A 6 -14.12 24.59 -19.18
CA VAL A 6 -13.95 23.30 -19.90
C VAL A 6 -14.24 22.11 -18.98
N LEU A 7 -13.96 22.21 -17.67
CA LEU A 7 -14.34 21.17 -16.70
C LEU A 7 -15.87 21.00 -16.60
N CYS A 8 -16.62 22.09 -16.72
CA CYS A 8 -18.08 22.08 -16.71
C CYS A 8 -18.69 22.10 -18.12
N ASP A 9 -17.95 21.63 -19.14
CA ASP A 9 -18.46 21.54 -20.50
C ASP A 9 -19.64 20.56 -20.58
N ARG A 10 -20.55 20.80 -21.53
CA ARG A 10 -21.70 19.92 -21.78
C ARG A 10 -21.28 18.62 -22.44
N ASP A 11 -20.19 18.65 -23.20
CA ASP A 11 -19.62 17.45 -23.80
C ASP A 11 -18.72 16.73 -22.78
N PRO A 12 -19.10 15.51 -22.33
CA PRO A 12 -18.28 14.74 -21.40
C PRO A 12 -16.89 14.39 -21.95
N ALA A 13 -16.70 14.33 -23.27
CA ALA A 13 -15.39 14.10 -23.86
C ALA A 13 -14.46 15.30 -23.62
N VAL A 14 -14.99 16.52 -23.75
CA VAL A 14 -14.24 17.76 -23.48
C VAL A 14 -13.92 17.88 -21.98
N MET A 15 -14.89 17.59 -21.12
CA MET A 15 -14.68 17.52 -19.67
C MET A 15 -13.59 16.49 -19.33
N GLY A 16 -13.70 15.27 -19.84
CA GLY A 16 -12.75 14.19 -19.61
C GLY A 16 -11.34 14.51 -20.10
N ALA A 17 -11.21 15.17 -21.26
CA ALA A 17 -9.92 15.63 -21.77
C ALA A 17 -9.29 16.67 -20.83
N SER A 18 -10.09 17.59 -20.30
CA SER A 18 -9.63 18.64 -19.38
C SER A 18 -9.06 18.09 -18.07
N LEU A 19 -9.54 16.93 -17.61
CA LEU A 19 -9.05 16.28 -16.39
C LEU A 19 -7.56 15.95 -16.48
N ASN A 20 -7.02 15.64 -17.66
CA ASN A 20 -5.58 15.37 -17.81
C ASN A 20 -4.74 16.61 -17.48
N VAL A 21 -5.17 17.78 -17.97
CA VAL A 21 -4.48 19.05 -17.73
C VAL A 21 -4.61 19.45 -16.27
N ILE A 22 -5.80 19.28 -15.69
CA ILE A 22 -6.07 19.58 -14.28
C ILE A 22 -5.24 18.66 -13.37
N GLU A 23 -5.11 17.36 -13.70
CA GLU A 23 -4.29 16.40 -12.96
C GLU A 23 -2.82 16.85 -12.93
N THR A 24 -2.22 17.16 -14.08
CA THR A 24 -0.83 17.62 -14.15
C THR A 24 -0.63 18.93 -13.39
N MET A 25 -1.49 19.93 -13.61
CA MET A 25 -1.37 21.23 -12.93
C MET A 25 -1.59 21.13 -11.41
N SER A 26 -2.48 20.23 -10.98
CA SER A 26 -2.73 20.00 -9.55
C SER A 26 -1.54 19.33 -8.86
N GLN A 27 -0.71 18.58 -9.58
CA GLN A 27 0.53 18.01 -9.03
C GLN A 27 1.59 19.09 -8.76
N GLU A 28 1.67 20.11 -9.61
CA GLU A 28 2.63 21.21 -9.48
C GLU A 28 2.18 22.24 -8.44
N GLU A 29 0.92 22.71 -8.53
CA GLU A 29 0.39 23.77 -7.66
C GLU A 29 -0.97 23.42 -7.04
N PRO A 30 -1.06 22.44 -6.10
CA PRO A 30 -2.34 21.97 -5.57
C PRO A 30 -3.23 23.08 -4.98
N GLN A 31 -2.62 24.10 -4.34
CA GLN A 31 -3.35 25.16 -3.64
C GLN A 31 -4.23 26.01 -4.56
N VAL A 32 -3.82 26.21 -5.81
CA VAL A 32 -4.54 27.04 -6.79
C VAL A 32 -5.83 26.37 -7.26
N TYR A 33 -5.91 25.05 -7.17
CA TYR A 33 -6.99 24.24 -7.73
C TYR A 33 -7.95 23.66 -6.69
N LYS A 34 -7.74 23.93 -5.39
CA LYS A 34 -8.62 23.42 -4.31
C LYS A 34 -10.07 23.87 -4.43
N ASP A 35 -10.32 25.03 -5.00
CA ASP A 35 -11.68 25.53 -5.23
C ASP A 35 -12.44 24.74 -6.32
N LEU A 36 -11.78 23.83 -7.05
CA LEU A 36 -12.42 22.87 -7.96
C LEU A 36 -13.04 21.68 -7.25
N ILE A 37 -12.71 21.41 -5.99
CA ILE A 37 -13.18 20.22 -5.26
C ILE A 37 -14.71 20.07 -5.35
N PRO A 38 -15.54 21.11 -5.09
CA PRO A 38 -17.00 20.96 -5.20
C PRO A 38 -17.47 20.56 -6.61
N SER A 39 -16.83 21.10 -7.66
CA SER A 39 -17.13 20.74 -9.05
C SER A 39 -16.74 19.30 -9.36
N LEU A 40 -15.55 18.86 -8.93
CA LEU A 40 -15.07 17.49 -9.12
C LEU A 40 -15.96 16.47 -8.42
N VAL A 41 -16.36 16.76 -7.17
CA VAL A 41 -17.32 15.95 -6.40
C VAL A 41 -18.66 15.87 -7.11
N SER A 42 -19.17 16.99 -7.62
CA SER A 42 -20.43 17.03 -8.37
C SER A 42 -20.36 16.19 -9.64
N ILE A 43 -19.28 16.30 -10.42
CA ILE A 43 -19.08 15.51 -11.64
C ILE A 43 -19.01 14.03 -11.31
N LEU A 44 -18.23 13.64 -10.29
CA LEU A 44 -18.12 12.25 -9.86
C LEU A 44 -19.48 11.67 -9.44
N LYS A 45 -20.29 12.45 -8.74
CA LYS A 45 -21.68 12.08 -8.39
C LYS A 45 -22.55 11.89 -9.63
N GLN A 46 -22.47 12.81 -10.60
CA GLN A 46 -23.23 12.70 -11.85
C GLN A 46 -22.86 11.45 -12.66
N ILE A 47 -21.56 11.10 -12.69
CA ILE A 47 -21.08 9.87 -13.32
C ILE A 47 -21.65 8.66 -12.56
N GLY A 48 -21.51 8.62 -11.24
CA GLY A 48 -22.03 7.51 -10.41
C GLY A 48 -23.55 7.33 -10.47
N ASP A 49 -24.29 8.38 -10.85
CA ASP A 49 -25.75 8.36 -11.05
C ASP A 49 -26.14 8.08 -12.53
N HIS A 50 -25.20 7.65 -13.38
CA HIS A 50 -25.41 7.37 -14.81
C HIS A 50 -26.03 8.54 -15.61
N ARG A 51 -25.62 9.77 -15.31
CA ARG A 51 -26.11 10.96 -16.04
C ARG A 51 -25.35 11.26 -17.34
N LEU A 52 -24.24 10.57 -17.57
CA LEU A 52 -23.49 10.65 -18.82
C LEU A 52 -24.15 9.77 -19.90
N PRO A 53 -23.92 10.07 -21.19
CA PRO A 53 -24.34 9.19 -22.28
C PRO A 53 -23.80 7.76 -22.12
N SER A 54 -24.60 6.76 -22.47
CA SER A 54 -24.27 5.33 -22.28
C SER A 54 -23.07 4.85 -23.09
N GLU A 55 -22.60 5.60 -24.08
CA GLU A 55 -21.34 5.34 -24.79
C GLU A 55 -20.10 5.43 -23.88
N PHE A 56 -20.21 6.11 -22.74
CA PHE A 56 -19.16 6.17 -21.72
C PHE A 56 -19.25 5.01 -20.71
N ASP A 57 -20.30 4.19 -20.75
CA ASP A 57 -20.43 3.04 -19.87
C ASP A 57 -19.53 1.89 -20.36
N TYR A 58 -18.74 1.34 -19.45
CA TYR A 58 -17.91 0.17 -19.70
C TYR A 58 -18.38 -0.99 -18.84
N HIS A 59 -18.97 -2.02 -19.46
CA HIS A 59 -19.49 -3.21 -18.79
C HIS A 59 -20.29 -2.90 -17.51
N ARG A 60 -21.20 -1.93 -17.58
CA ARG A 60 -22.09 -1.43 -16.50
C ARG A 60 -21.46 -0.46 -15.51
N ILE A 61 -20.19 -0.09 -15.67
CA ILE A 61 -19.57 0.97 -14.86
C ILE A 61 -19.56 2.27 -15.66
N PRO A 62 -20.11 3.36 -15.13
CA PRO A 62 -20.16 4.62 -15.86
C PRO A 62 -18.79 5.29 -15.87
N ALA A 63 -18.24 5.54 -17.05
CA ALA A 63 -16.99 6.28 -17.28
C ALA A 63 -15.84 5.96 -16.28
N PRO A 64 -15.43 4.68 -16.11
CA PRO A 64 -14.50 4.29 -15.05
C PRO A 64 -13.17 5.05 -15.09
N TRP A 65 -12.64 5.35 -16.27
CA TRP A 65 -11.39 6.10 -16.41
C TRP A 65 -11.52 7.56 -15.97
N MET A 66 -12.68 8.18 -16.18
CA MET A 66 -12.95 9.52 -15.65
C MET A 66 -13.10 9.48 -14.13
N GLN A 67 -13.79 8.47 -13.58
CA GLN A 67 -13.89 8.29 -12.13
C GLN A 67 -12.50 8.18 -11.49
N MET A 68 -11.62 7.32 -12.02
CA MET A 68 -10.25 7.18 -11.51
C MET A 68 -9.49 8.51 -11.54
N LYS A 69 -9.60 9.29 -12.63
CA LYS A 69 -8.95 10.60 -12.74
C LYS A 69 -9.49 11.60 -11.73
N LEU A 70 -10.82 11.69 -11.59
CA LEU A 70 -11.46 12.59 -10.61
C LEU A 70 -11.03 12.24 -9.19
N VAL A 71 -11.08 10.96 -8.82
CA VAL A 71 -10.66 10.45 -7.51
C VAL A 71 -9.19 10.79 -7.24
N ARG A 72 -8.30 10.58 -8.22
CA ARG A 72 -6.88 10.92 -8.06
C ARG A 72 -6.64 12.41 -7.87
N ILE A 73 -7.32 13.25 -8.66
CA ILE A 73 -7.23 14.72 -8.51
C ILE A 73 -7.69 15.12 -7.11
N LEU A 74 -8.81 14.57 -6.63
CA LEU A 74 -9.30 14.80 -5.27
C LEU A 74 -8.24 14.39 -4.22
N GLY A 75 -7.57 13.26 -4.38
CA GLY A 75 -6.48 12.84 -3.49
C GLY A 75 -5.28 13.79 -3.47
N ILE A 76 -4.93 14.39 -4.61
CA ILE A 76 -3.89 15.42 -4.69
C ILE A 76 -4.33 16.69 -3.96
N LEU A 77 -5.55 17.15 -4.19
CA LEU A 77 -6.07 18.41 -3.62
C LEU A 77 -6.42 18.32 -2.12
N GLY A 78 -6.80 17.13 -1.65
CA GLY A 78 -7.13 16.86 -0.24
C GLY A 78 -5.91 16.62 0.65
N ARG A 79 -4.73 16.38 0.07
CA ARG A 79 -3.52 16.08 0.85
C ARG A 79 -3.18 17.21 1.82
N ASN A 80 -2.96 16.85 3.09
CA ASN A 80 -2.62 17.78 4.18
C ASN A 80 -3.64 18.91 4.41
N ASP A 81 -4.91 18.73 4.02
CA ASP A 81 -5.98 19.71 4.23
C ASP A 81 -7.27 19.02 4.68
N ALA A 82 -7.58 19.17 5.97
CA ALA A 82 -8.77 18.56 6.58
C ALA A 82 -10.08 19.12 6.00
N ASN A 83 -10.15 20.42 5.70
CA ASN A 83 -11.37 21.04 5.18
C ASN A 83 -11.64 20.57 3.75
N ALA A 84 -10.60 20.53 2.91
CA ALA A 84 -10.67 19.97 1.57
C ALA A 84 -11.10 18.48 1.60
N SER A 85 -10.47 17.70 2.48
CA SER A 85 -10.74 16.26 2.63
C SER A 85 -12.18 15.97 3.09
N ASN A 86 -12.70 16.75 4.04
CA ASN A 86 -14.09 16.61 4.51
C ASN A 86 -15.11 16.73 3.37
N GLY A 87 -14.85 17.60 2.38
CA GLY A 87 -15.74 17.80 1.23
C GLY A 87 -15.82 16.63 0.26
N MET A 88 -14.94 15.63 0.36
CA MET A 88 -14.88 14.49 -0.55
C MET A 88 -15.15 13.12 0.10
N TYR A 89 -15.30 13.04 1.43
CA TYR A 89 -15.48 11.75 2.10
C TYR A 89 -16.71 10.97 1.64
N GLU A 90 -17.87 11.63 1.57
CA GLU A 90 -19.13 10.99 1.17
C GLU A 90 -19.05 10.42 -0.25
N ILE A 91 -18.51 11.20 -1.20
CA ILE A 91 -18.42 10.75 -2.59
C ILE A 91 -17.40 9.64 -2.77
N LEU A 92 -16.31 9.62 -2.01
CA LEU A 92 -15.32 8.53 -2.06
C LEU A 92 -15.93 7.22 -1.56
N ALA A 93 -16.70 7.26 -0.46
CA ALA A 93 -17.44 6.10 0.04
C ALA A 93 -18.47 5.58 -0.98
N ASP A 94 -19.28 6.48 -1.54
CA ASP A 94 -20.30 6.13 -2.54
C ASP A 94 -19.68 5.55 -3.82
N THR A 95 -18.62 6.19 -4.33
CA THR A 95 -17.90 5.74 -5.53
C THR A 95 -17.31 4.35 -5.33
N MET A 96 -16.65 4.12 -4.19
CA MET A 96 -16.06 2.82 -3.87
C MET A 96 -17.12 1.73 -3.79
N LYS A 97 -18.26 2.00 -3.14
CA LYS A 97 -19.37 1.05 -3.04
C LYS A 97 -20.01 0.75 -4.39
N LYS A 98 -20.25 1.76 -5.22
CA LYS A 98 -20.88 1.61 -6.55
C LYS A 98 -19.98 0.91 -7.56
N ALA A 99 -18.66 1.09 -7.47
CA ALA A 99 -17.72 0.47 -8.39
C ALA A 99 -17.50 -1.04 -8.11
N ASP A 100 -17.78 -1.50 -6.90
CA ASP A 100 -17.52 -2.85 -6.44
C ASP A 100 -18.58 -3.88 -6.91
N ILE A 101 -18.69 -4.04 -8.23
CA ILE A 101 -19.65 -4.95 -8.88
C ILE A 101 -19.01 -6.23 -9.43
N GLY A 102 -17.76 -6.51 -9.05
CA GLY A 102 -17.10 -7.77 -9.40
C GLY A 102 -16.39 -7.81 -10.76
N ILE A 103 -16.08 -6.65 -11.36
CA ILE A 103 -15.35 -6.57 -12.64
C ILE A 103 -14.05 -5.78 -12.53
N ASN A 104 -13.08 -6.06 -13.40
CA ASN A 104 -11.74 -5.46 -13.36
C ASN A 104 -11.74 -3.92 -13.38
N ALA A 105 -12.59 -3.30 -14.21
CA ALA A 105 -12.70 -1.84 -14.25
C ALA A 105 -13.21 -1.26 -12.92
N GLY A 106 -14.08 -1.99 -12.22
CA GLY A 106 -14.61 -1.60 -10.91
C GLY A 106 -13.56 -1.73 -9.83
N TYR A 107 -12.82 -2.84 -9.83
CA TYR A 107 -11.68 -3.03 -8.93
C TYR A 107 -10.61 -1.95 -9.12
N ALA A 108 -10.38 -1.48 -10.34
CA ALA A 108 -9.46 -0.38 -10.60
C ALA A 108 -9.94 0.95 -9.97
N VAL A 109 -11.24 1.27 -10.07
CA VAL A 109 -11.84 2.44 -9.41
C VAL A 109 -11.77 2.32 -7.89
N VAL A 110 -12.15 1.15 -7.34
CA VAL A 110 -12.05 0.87 -5.89
C VAL A 110 -10.62 1.06 -5.40
N TYR A 111 -9.64 0.56 -6.13
CA TYR A 111 -8.24 0.71 -5.76
C TYR A 111 -7.74 2.16 -5.82
N GLU A 112 -8.18 2.94 -6.81
CA GLU A 112 -7.87 4.37 -6.85
C GLU A 112 -8.52 5.13 -5.67
N CYS A 113 -9.72 4.72 -5.24
CA CYS A 113 -10.34 5.21 -4.01
C CYS A 113 -9.48 4.86 -2.78
N ILE A 114 -9.02 3.61 -2.64
CA ILE A 114 -8.15 3.20 -1.52
C ILE A 114 -6.88 4.07 -1.48
N ARG A 115 -6.20 4.26 -2.62
CA ARG A 115 -5.01 5.12 -2.71
C ARG A 115 -5.30 6.55 -2.27
N THR A 116 -6.44 7.08 -2.69
CA THR A 116 -6.88 8.43 -2.34
C THR A 116 -7.20 8.56 -0.85
N ILE A 117 -7.93 7.61 -0.27
CA ILE A 117 -8.30 7.58 1.15
C ILE A 117 -7.06 7.59 2.05
N VAL A 118 -6.01 6.84 1.69
CA VAL A 118 -4.75 6.80 2.44
C VAL A 118 -3.97 8.12 2.34
N GLN A 119 -4.16 8.90 1.27
CA GLN A 119 -3.42 10.13 1.00
C GLN A 119 -4.05 11.39 1.61
N ILE A 120 -5.38 11.43 1.74
CA ILE A 120 -6.12 12.57 2.28
C ILE A 120 -6.09 12.59 3.82
N TYR A 121 -6.69 13.62 4.43
CA TYR A 121 -6.77 13.68 5.89
C TYR A 121 -7.52 12.43 6.44
N PRO A 122 -7.00 11.76 7.48
CA PRO A 122 -7.55 10.49 7.95
C PRO A 122 -9.02 10.56 8.35
N ASN A 123 -9.80 9.60 7.89
CA ASN A 123 -11.18 9.36 8.30
C ASN A 123 -11.35 7.87 8.62
N ALA A 124 -11.70 7.55 9.88
CA ALA A 124 -11.77 6.17 10.35
C ALA A 124 -12.74 5.31 9.52
N THR A 125 -13.94 5.83 9.22
CA THR A 125 -14.95 5.10 8.44
C THR A 125 -14.47 4.77 7.03
N LEU A 126 -13.76 5.68 6.37
CA LEU A 126 -13.19 5.42 5.04
C LEU A 126 -12.00 4.45 5.10
N LEU A 127 -11.15 4.57 6.11
CA LEU A 127 -10.01 3.67 6.31
C LEU A 127 -10.48 2.25 6.60
N ASP A 128 -11.53 2.08 7.40
CA ASP A 128 -12.15 0.78 7.67
C ASP A 128 -12.73 0.19 6.38
N ALA A 129 -13.47 0.98 5.60
CA ALA A 129 -14.03 0.53 4.32
C ALA A 129 -12.93 0.20 3.29
N ALA A 130 -11.81 0.93 3.29
CA ALA A 130 -10.64 0.62 2.47
C ALA A 130 -9.96 -0.68 2.94
N GLY A 131 -9.83 -0.89 4.25
CA GLY A 131 -9.34 -2.14 4.84
C GLY A 131 -10.19 -3.35 4.45
N ASP A 132 -11.51 -3.22 4.50
CA ASP A 132 -12.45 -4.27 4.08
C ASP A 132 -12.30 -4.62 2.59
N ALA A 133 -12.12 -3.62 1.73
CA ALA A 133 -11.87 -3.82 0.31
C ALA A 133 -10.52 -4.50 0.05
N ILE A 134 -9.45 -4.08 0.75
CA ILE A 134 -8.12 -4.71 0.71
C ILE A 134 -8.21 -6.18 1.14
N SER A 135 -8.93 -6.47 2.23
CA SER A 135 -9.14 -7.83 2.74
C SER A 135 -9.73 -8.75 1.67
N ARG A 136 -10.78 -8.28 0.97
CA ARG A 136 -11.39 -9.04 -0.13
C ARG A 136 -10.44 -9.24 -1.31
N PHE A 137 -9.60 -8.26 -1.62
CA PHE A 137 -8.58 -8.41 -2.67
C PHE A 137 -7.54 -9.47 -2.32
N ILE A 138 -7.03 -9.49 -1.08
CA ILE A 138 -6.05 -10.49 -0.62
C ILE A 138 -6.65 -11.90 -0.62
N GLN A 139 -7.92 -12.04 -0.23
CA GLN A 139 -8.62 -13.34 -0.19
C GLN A 139 -9.09 -13.83 -1.57
N SER A 140 -8.89 -13.04 -2.62
CA SER A 140 -9.31 -13.40 -3.97
C SER A 140 -8.52 -14.59 -4.52
N LYS A 141 -9.16 -15.40 -5.36
CA LYS A 141 -8.49 -16.47 -6.12
C LYS A 141 -7.63 -15.92 -7.25
N ALA A 142 -7.88 -14.69 -7.69
CA ALA A 142 -7.18 -14.11 -8.83
C ALA A 142 -5.87 -13.43 -8.36
N HIS A 143 -4.73 -13.86 -8.91
CA HIS A 143 -3.40 -13.36 -8.52
C HIS A 143 -3.27 -11.83 -8.66
N ASN A 144 -3.86 -11.25 -9.71
CA ASN A 144 -3.89 -9.79 -9.90
C ASN A 144 -4.62 -9.04 -8.78
N LEU A 145 -5.69 -9.62 -8.23
CA LEU A 145 -6.41 -9.03 -7.09
C LEU A 145 -5.64 -9.23 -5.79
N LYS A 146 -5.02 -10.39 -5.57
CA LYS A 146 -4.11 -10.57 -4.43
C LYS A 146 -3.00 -9.53 -4.43
N TYR A 147 -2.38 -9.32 -5.60
CA TYR A 147 -1.35 -8.29 -5.79
C TYR A 147 -1.85 -6.89 -5.46
N LEU A 148 -3.08 -6.56 -5.90
CA LEU A 148 -3.73 -5.29 -5.59
C LEU A 148 -3.96 -5.12 -4.08
N GLY A 149 -4.41 -6.19 -3.42
CA GLY A 149 -4.62 -6.25 -1.98
C GLY A 149 -3.33 -6.05 -1.19
N VAL A 150 -2.28 -6.81 -1.50
CA VAL A 150 -0.95 -6.67 -0.86
C VAL A 150 -0.38 -5.25 -1.09
N THR A 151 -0.54 -4.70 -2.29
CA THR A 151 -0.08 -3.34 -2.59
C THR A 151 -0.89 -2.28 -1.85
N GLY A 152 -2.22 -2.44 -1.75
CA GLY A 152 -3.09 -1.57 -0.97
C GLY A 152 -2.77 -1.62 0.52
N LEU A 153 -2.53 -2.81 1.06
CA LEU A 153 -2.14 -3.00 2.45
C LEU A 153 -0.78 -2.35 2.76
N ALA A 154 0.20 -2.46 1.85
CA ALA A 154 1.48 -1.77 2.01
C ALA A 154 1.34 -0.24 2.09
N LEU A 155 0.37 0.35 1.37
CA LEU A 155 0.10 1.77 1.44
C LEU A 155 -0.53 2.17 2.77
N ILE A 156 -1.57 1.46 3.22
CA ILE A 156 -2.29 1.82 4.46
C ILE A 156 -1.41 1.63 5.69
N VAL A 157 -0.58 0.58 5.74
CA VAL A 157 0.28 0.26 6.90
C VAL A 157 1.38 1.29 7.12
N GLU A 158 1.84 1.96 6.07
CA GLU A 158 2.88 3.00 6.17
C GLU A 158 2.42 4.18 7.04
N THR A 159 1.12 4.46 7.06
CA THR A 159 0.51 5.56 7.84
C THR A 159 -0.36 5.07 8.99
N HIS A 160 -0.96 3.89 8.86
CA HIS A 160 -1.93 3.31 9.80
C HIS A 160 -1.60 1.83 10.09
N PRO A 161 -0.55 1.55 10.89
CA PRO A 161 -0.08 0.18 11.15
C PRO A 161 -1.11 -0.76 11.76
N GLN A 162 -2.16 -0.25 12.42
CA GLN A 162 -3.19 -1.05 13.05
C GLN A 162 -3.95 -1.96 12.08
N TYR A 163 -4.05 -1.59 10.80
CA TYR A 163 -4.70 -2.41 9.77
C TYR A 163 -3.85 -3.62 9.34
N ALA A 164 -2.56 -3.64 9.69
CA ALA A 164 -1.65 -4.72 9.32
C ALA A 164 -2.01 -6.04 10.02
N ALA A 165 -2.28 -5.97 11.33
CA ALA A 165 -2.40 -7.14 12.20
C ALA A 165 -3.54 -8.08 11.79
N ALA A 166 -4.68 -7.52 11.38
CA ALA A 166 -5.86 -8.29 10.96
C ALA A 166 -5.62 -9.12 9.68
N HIS A 167 -4.68 -8.71 8.84
CA HIS A 167 -4.41 -9.33 7.55
C HIS A 167 -3.11 -10.15 7.53
N GLN A 168 -2.38 -10.22 8.65
CA GLN A 168 -1.05 -10.84 8.72
C GLN A 168 -1.04 -12.28 8.20
N MET A 169 -2.01 -13.12 8.59
CA MET A 169 -2.11 -14.51 8.11
C MET A 169 -2.36 -14.58 6.60
N ALA A 170 -3.29 -13.79 6.08
CA ALA A 170 -3.62 -13.79 4.65
C ALA A 170 -2.45 -13.26 3.79
N VAL A 171 -1.66 -12.34 4.33
CA VAL A 171 -0.40 -11.88 3.70
C VAL A 171 0.64 -13.01 3.67
N MET A 172 0.75 -13.82 4.73
CA MET A 172 1.66 -14.97 4.73
C MET A 172 1.29 -16.00 3.66
N ASP A 173 0.00 -16.29 3.49
CA ASP A 173 -0.48 -17.19 2.43
C ASP A 173 -0.09 -16.70 1.02
N CYS A 174 0.09 -15.38 0.85
CA CYS A 174 0.55 -14.81 -0.42
C CYS A 174 2.05 -15.06 -0.71
N LEU A 175 2.85 -15.52 0.26
CA LEU A 175 4.23 -15.97 0.01
C LEU A 175 4.27 -17.36 -0.65
N GLU A 176 3.24 -18.17 -0.46
CA GLU A 176 3.14 -19.52 -1.03
C GLU A 176 2.50 -19.52 -2.43
N ASP A 177 2.14 -18.34 -2.94
CA ASP A 177 1.53 -18.17 -4.25
C ASP A 177 2.54 -18.46 -5.37
N ALA A 178 2.09 -19.00 -6.52
CA ALA A 178 2.98 -19.37 -7.63
C ALA A 178 3.54 -18.15 -8.40
N ASP A 179 2.96 -16.96 -8.22
CA ASP A 179 3.44 -15.72 -8.88
C ASP A 179 4.59 -15.08 -8.10
N GLU A 180 5.81 -15.17 -8.65
CA GLU A 180 7.02 -14.54 -8.07
C GLU A 180 6.86 -13.03 -7.83
N THR A 181 6.09 -12.33 -8.66
CA THR A 181 5.87 -10.88 -8.52
C THR A 181 5.06 -10.58 -7.26
N LEU A 182 4.04 -11.40 -6.99
CA LEU A 182 3.27 -11.35 -5.76
C LEU A 182 4.15 -11.70 -4.55
N GLN A 183 4.93 -12.77 -4.62
CA GLN A 183 5.84 -13.16 -3.54
C GLN A 183 6.81 -12.02 -3.19
N ARG A 184 7.48 -11.41 -4.18
CA ARG A 184 8.38 -10.27 -4.00
C ARG A 184 7.69 -9.08 -3.33
N LYS A 185 6.46 -8.77 -3.75
CA LYS A 185 5.68 -7.67 -3.16
C LYS A 185 5.25 -7.96 -1.73
N THR A 186 4.87 -9.21 -1.45
CA THR A 186 4.52 -9.69 -0.10
C THR A 186 5.71 -9.62 0.86
N LEU A 187 6.93 -9.96 0.41
CA LEU A 187 8.15 -9.80 1.22
C LEU A 187 8.42 -8.34 1.61
N ASP A 188 8.16 -7.39 0.70
CA ASP A 188 8.25 -5.95 1.01
C ASP A 188 7.26 -5.53 2.08
N LEU A 189 6.02 -6.03 2.00
CA LEU A 189 4.99 -5.77 3.00
C LEU A 189 5.36 -6.38 4.36
N LEU A 190 5.79 -7.63 4.42
CA LEU A 190 6.17 -8.29 5.67
C LEU A 190 7.30 -7.56 6.38
N TYR A 191 8.32 -7.13 5.63
CA TYR A 191 9.40 -6.29 6.18
C TYR A 191 8.86 -5.01 6.82
N ARG A 192 7.93 -4.29 6.16
CA ARG A 192 7.31 -3.07 6.71
C ARG A 192 6.40 -3.33 7.92
N MET A 193 5.79 -4.51 8.00
CA MET A 193 4.91 -4.93 9.10
C MET A 193 5.67 -5.49 10.32
N THR A 194 7.00 -5.55 10.26
CA THR A 194 7.82 -6.15 11.32
C THR A 194 7.77 -5.32 12.59
N ASN A 195 7.54 -5.99 13.72
CA ASN A 195 7.48 -5.44 15.06
C ASN A 195 8.05 -6.47 16.06
N PRO A 196 8.28 -6.10 17.33
CA PRO A 196 8.85 -7.01 18.32
C PRO A 196 8.07 -8.32 18.54
N VAL A 197 6.77 -8.35 18.24
CA VAL A 197 5.90 -9.51 18.45
C VAL A 197 6.02 -10.53 17.31
N ASN A 198 6.27 -10.07 16.07
CA ASN A 198 6.29 -10.92 14.88
C ASN A 198 7.66 -11.04 14.21
N VAL A 199 8.70 -10.41 14.75
CA VAL A 199 10.06 -10.40 14.20
C VAL A 199 10.63 -11.80 13.96
N GLU A 200 10.45 -12.73 14.90
CA GLU A 200 11.04 -14.07 14.80
C GLU A 200 10.48 -14.79 13.57
N PHE A 201 9.15 -14.79 13.44
CA PHE A 201 8.45 -15.43 12.35
C PHE A 201 8.74 -14.78 10.99
N ILE A 202 8.71 -13.45 10.91
CA ILE A 202 8.97 -12.74 9.65
C ILE A 202 10.41 -13.00 9.20
N THR A 203 11.37 -12.95 10.12
CA THR A 203 12.78 -13.19 9.80
C THR A 203 13.01 -14.61 9.29
N GLU A 204 12.36 -15.62 9.89
CA GLU A 204 12.41 -17.00 9.41
C GLU A 204 11.89 -17.12 7.96
N LYS A 205 10.79 -16.45 7.63
CA LYS A 205 10.26 -16.44 6.26
C LYS A 205 11.18 -15.72 5.28
N LEU A 206 11.79 -14.61 5.67
CA LEU A 206 12.79 -13.91 4.85
C LEU A 206 14.02 -14.80 4.59
N LEU A 207 14.52 -15.50 5.61
CA LEU A 207 15.63 -16.45 5.49
C LEU A 207 15.27 -17.64 4.59
N GLN A 208 14.07 -18.20 4.74
CA GLN A 208 13.57 -19.27 3.87
C GLN A 208 13.55 -18.83 2.40
N PHE A 209 13.08 -17.62 2.12
CA PHE A 209 13.06 -17.09 0.76
C PHE A 209 14.46 -16.79 0.22
N LEU A 210 15.36 -16.28 1.08
CA LEU A 210 16.76 -16.02 0.73
C LEU A 210 17.50 -17.30 0.30
N ARG A 211 17.22 -18.44 0.94
CA ARG A 211 17.77 -19.75 0.57
C ARG A 211 17.33 -20.21 -0.82
N GLY A 212 16.07 -19.95 -1.18
CA GLY A 212 15.47 -20.43 -2.42
C GLY A 212 15.77 -19.56 -3.64
N THR A 213 16.10 -18.28 -3.44
CA THR A 213 16.30 -17.35 -4.56
C THR A 213 17.69 -17.46 -5.19
N THR A 214 17.76 -17.33 -6.52
CA THR A 214 19.02 -17.25 -7.29
C THR A 214 19.35 -15.82 -7.74
N ASP A 215 18.44 -14.88 -7.56
CA ASP A 215 18.57 -13.48 -7.95
C ASP A 215 19.51 -12.73 -6.98
N GLN A 216 20.69 -12.35 -7.46
CA GLN A 216 21.72 -11.69 -6.63
C GLN A 216 21.24 -10.35 -6.06
N PHE A 217 20.47 -9.57 -6.83
CA PHE A 217 19.95 -8.30 -6.35
C PHE A 217 18.95 -8.52 -5.22
N LEU A 218 18.05 -9.50 -5.38
CA LEU A 218 17.09 -9.85 -4.35
C LEU A 218 17.77 -10.40 -3.10
N LYS A 219 18.83 -11.23 -3.25
CA LYS A 219 19.64 -11.69 -2.11
C LYS A 219 20.20 -10.52 -1.30
N GLN A 220 20.84 -9.56 -1.98
CA GLN A 220 21.41 -8.38 -1.31
C GLN A 220 20.34 -7.57 -0.55
N VAL A 221 19.17 -7.39 -1.17
CA VAL A 221 18.03 -6.68 -0.55
C VAL A 221 17.53 -7.44 0.69
N LEU A 222 17.33 -8.75 0.59
CA LEU A 222 16.86 -9.58 1.70
C LEU A 222 17.87 -9.63 2.85
N THR A 223 19.16 -9.83 2.56
CA THR A 223 20.23 -9.78 3.56
C THR A 223 20.23 -8.46 4.31
N THR A 224 20.14 -7.33 3.59
CA THR A 224 20.09 -6.00 4.21
C THR A 224 18.85 -5.84 5.11
N ARG A 225 17.69 -6.32 4.66
CA ARG A 225 16.43 -6.27 5.43
C ARG A 225 16.49 -7.13 6.68
N ILE A 226 17.01 -8.35 6.58
CA ILE A 226 17.17 -9.28 7.70
C ILE A 226 18.08 -8.65 8.76
N CYS A 227 19.25 -8.14 8.38
CA CYS A 227 20.12 -7.43 9.34
C CYS A 227 19.37 -6.28 10.03
N SER A 228 18.67 -5.43 9.26
CA SER A 228 17.96 -4.28 9.82
C SER A 228 16.83 -4.65 10.78
N VAL A 229 16.04 -5.70 10.50
CA VAL A 229 14.98 -6.13 11.41
C VAL A 229 15.55 -6.84 12.64
N SER A 230 16.61 -7.62 12.48
CA SER A 230 17.27 -8.30 13.60
C SER A 230 17.91 -7.29 14.56
N GLU A 231 18.63 -6.29 14.06
CA GLU A 231 19.22 -5.24 14.90
C GLU A 231 18.17 -4.41 15.63
N ARG A 232 17.03 -4.14 14.98
CA ARG A 232 15.99 -3.26 15.52
C ARG A 232 15.04 -3.94 16.50
N TYR A 233 14.72 -5.21 16.25
CA TYR A 233 13.61 -5.89 16.92
C TYR A 233 14.02 -7.21 17.58
N ALA A 234 15.32 -7.56 17.66
CA ALA A 234 15.76 -8.79 18.32
C ALA A 234 15.17 -8.92 19.74
N PRO A 235 14.54 -10.06 20.09
CA PRO A 235 13.96 -10.26 21.41
C PRO A 235 15.04 -10.53 22.48
N ASN A 236 16.16 -11.13 22.09
CA ASN A 236 17.31 -11.40 22.96
C ASN A 236 18.58 -11.64 22.13
N ASN A 237 19.74 -11.56 22.79
CA ASN A 237 21.06 -11.73 22.15
C ASN A 237 21.25 -13.13 21.56
N ALA A 238 20.72 -14.18 22.20
CA ALA A 238 20.84 -15.55 21.71
C ALA A 238 20.11 -15.77 20.38
N TRP A 239 18.92 -15.17 20.23
CA TRP A 239 18.18 -15.17 18.97
C TRP A 239 18.91 -14.36 17.91
N TYR A 240 19.41 -13.18 18.25
CA TYR A 240 20.17 -12.34 17.30
C TYR A 240 21.40 -13.08 16.77
N ILE A 241 22.23 -13.65 17.65
CA ILE A 241 23.45 -14.38 17.29
C ILE A 241 23.12 -15.54 16.36
N ARG A 242 22.09 -16.33 16.68
CA ARG A 242 21.64 -17.47 15.86
C ARG A 242 21.22 -17.02 14.46
N THR A 243 20.34 -16.03 14.38
CA THR A 243 19.79 -15.50 13.13
C THR A 243 20.87 -14.91 12.22
N ILE A 244 21.79 -14.11 12.79
CA ILE A 244 22.87 -13.51 12.01
C ILE A 244 23.90 -14.56 11.58
N THR A 245 24.19 -15.56 12.42
CA THR A 245 25.07 -16.68 12.03
C THR A 245 24.48 -17.46 10.87
N GLU A 246 23.18 -17.78 10.93
CA GLU A 246 22.45 -18.42 9.82
C GLU A 246 22.49 -17.56 8.55
N LEU A 247 22.36 -16.24 8.68
CA LEU A 247 22.50 -15.32 7.55
C LEU A 247 23.90 -15.35 6.93
N PHE A 248 24.96 -15.44 7.75
CA PHE A 248 26.34 -15.57 7.27
C PHE A 248 26.57 -16.87 6.49
N GLU A 249 25.96 -17.98 6.92
CA GLU A 249 26.04 -19.26 6.21
C GLU A 249 25.41 -19.19 4.81
N ILE A 250 24.32 -18.43 4.66
CA ILE A 250 23.54 -18.36 3.40
C ILE A 250 24.10 -17.30 2.44
N SER A 251 24.46 -16.13 2.96
CA SER A 251 24.77 -14.94 2.15
C SER A 251 25.86 -14.05 2.77
N GLY A 252 26.86 -14.65 3.43
CA GLY A 252 27.91 -13.92 4.15
C GLY A 252 28.72 -12.93 3.32
N ASP A 253 28.86 -13.14 2.01
CA ASP A 253 29.53 -12.24 1.06
C ASP A 253 28.80 -10.90 0.88
N MET A 254 27.49 -10.87 1.13
CA MET A 254 26.63 -9.69 1.01
C MET A 254 26.42 -8.97 2.36
N VAL A 255 26.89 -9.54 3.47
CA VAL A 255 26.73 -8.95 4.81
C VAL A 255 27.75 -7.83 5.01
N LYS A 256 27.29 -6.68 5.49
CA LYS A 256 28.18 -5.54 5.79
C LYS A 256 29.11 -5.87 6.94
N GLY A 257 30.37 -5.41 6.86
CA GLY A 257 31.39 -5.65 7.88
C GLY A 257 31.00 -5.16 9.29
N GLU A 258 30.20 -4.09 9.39
CA GLU A 258 29.66 -3.57 10.65
C GLU A 258 28.83 -4.62 11.40
N VAL A 259 28.00 -5.39 10.69
CA VAL A 259 27.16 -6.45 11.29
C VAL A 259 28.03 -7.57 11.86
N ALA A 260 29.12 -7.91 11.16
CA ALA A 260 30.09 -8.89 11.63
C ALA A 260 30.81 -8.41 12.91
N GLN A 261 31.17 -7.12 12.96
CA GLN A 261 31.78 -6.50 14.14
C GLN A 261 30.82 -6.51 15.34
N ASN A 262 29.55 -6.15 15.12
CA ASN A 262 28.52 -6.19 16.15
C ASN A 262 28.31 -7.61 16.68
N LEU A 263 28.28 -8.62 15.80
CA LEU A 263 28.17 -10.02 16.19
C LEU A 263 29.36 -10.46 17.07
N MET A 264 30.60 -10.12 16.66
CA MET A 264 31.79 -10.44 17.44
C MET A 264 31.79 -9.75 18.81
N SER A 265 31.36 -8.49 18.90
CA SER A 265 31.24 -7.75 20.18
C SER A 265 30.25 -8.45 21.11
N MET A 266 29.05 -8.80 20.61
CA MET A 266 28.04 -9.49 21.43
C MET A 266 28.49 -10.86 21.92
N ILE A 267 29.26 -11.60 21.13
CA ILE A 267 29.83 -12.88 21.55
C ILE A 267 30.92 -12.65 22.61
N ALA A 268 31.76 -11.63 22.45
CA ALA A 268 32.83 -11.30 23.38
C ALA A 268 32.33 -10.75 24.72
N GLU A 269 31.25 -9.98 24.71
CA GLU A 269 30.59 -9.45 25.92
C GLU A 269 29.91 -10.55 26.75
N GLY A 270 29.58 -11.69 26.12
CA GLY A 270 28.89 -12.81 26.74
C GLY A 270 27.42 -12.48 27.03
N THR A 271 26.54 -13.47 26.89
CA THR A 271 25.21 -13.37 27.50
C THR A 271 25.43 -13.47 28.99
N GLY A 272 25.41 -12.33 29.70
CA GLY A 272 25.46 -12.33 31.16
C GLY A 272 24.33 -13.17 31.72
N GLU A 273 24.62 -14.44 32.01
CA GLU A 273 23.88 -15.16 33.02
C GLU A 273 24.11 -14.40 34.31
N SER A 274 23.04 -13.81 34.84
CA SER A 274 23.01 -13.41 36.23
C SER A 274 23.33 -14.64 37.07
N GLU A 275 24.59 -14.76 37.48
CA GLU A 275 24.99 -15.45 38.70
C GLU A 275 24.32 -14.72 39.88
N GLU A 276 23.02 -14.92 40.07
CA GLU A 276 22.37 -14.79 41.37
C GLU A 276 21.80 -16.16 41.73
N ALA A 277 22.73 -17.10 41.94
CA ALA A 277 22.56 -18.18 42.87
C ALA A 277 23.43 -17.84 44.08
N ASP A 278 22.79 -17.32 45.14
CA ASP A 278 23.13 -17.55 46.55
C ASP A 278 21.96 -17.10 47.45
#